data_AF-A0A075FQ67-F1
#
_entry.id   AF-A0A075FQ67-F1
#
_cell.length_a   1.000
_cell.length_b   1.000
_cell.length_c   1.000
_cell.angle_alpha   90.00
_cell.angle_beta   90.00
_cell.angle_gamma   90.00
#
_symmetry.space_group_name_H-M   'P 1'
#
loop_
_entity.id
_entity.type
_entity.pdbx_description
1 polymer ?
#
loop_
_entity_poly.entity_id
_entity_poly.type
_entity_poly.pdbx_seq_one_letter_code
_entity_poly.pdbx_strand_id
1 'polypeptide(L)'
;MNLIVGDKIQIGGGVRKATKTFQRLVNIEFINVLKLKTKYQSINPPCKKCKKRMKSKGKNQGYQCIKCGSKSSSKKIIKLPRLISKTLYIPTISAHRHLTRPKQRLRTINQKNQFSKKIQWITSF
;
A
#
# COMPACT_ATOMS: atom_id res chain seq x y z
N MET A 1 4.50 -5.82 1.14
CA MET A 1 3.59 -4.71 0.75
C MET A 1 4.41 -3.56 0.19
N ASN A 2 4.04 -2.96 -0.95
CA ASN A 2 4.91 -2.06 -1.72
C ASN A 2 4.56 -0.56 -1.53
N LEU A 3 4.53 -0.09 -0.29
CA LEU A 3 4.22 1.31 0.05
C LEU A 3 5.36 2.25 -0.38
N ILE A 4 5.02 3.51 -0.71
CA ILE A 4 6.00 4.56 -1.02
C ILE A 4 5.75 5.81 -0.18
N VAL A 5 6.78 6.64 -0.02
CA VAL A 5 6.69 7.90 0.71
C VAL A 5 5.61 8.81 0.12
N GLY A 6 4.64 9.18 0.95
CA GLY A 6 3.48 9.99 0.60
C GLY A 6 2.20 9.21 0.34
N ASP A 7 2.23 7.88 0.41
CA ASP A 7 1.01 7.08 0.60
C ASP A 7 0.37 7.45 1.95
N LYS A 8 -0.96 7.63 1.96
CA LYS A 8 -1.71 7.82 3.22
C LYS A 8 -2.35 6.51 3.60
N ILE A 9 -1.99 6.01 4.76
CA ILE A 9 -2.50 4.77 5.33
C ILE A 9 -3.00 5.01 6.75
N GLN A 10 -3.97 4.21 7.15
CA GLN A 10 -4.38 4.05 8.53
C GLN A 10 -3.94 2.66 8.98
N ILE A 11 -3.31 2.57 10.15
CA ILE A 11 -2.90 1.30 10.74
C ILE A 11 -3.61 1.13 12.08
N GLY A 12 -3.79 -0.11 12.48
CA GLY A 12 -4.19 -0.44 13.84
C GLY A 12 -3.46 -1.66 14.35
N GLY A 13 -3.34 -1.75 15.67
CA GLY A 13 -2.66 -2.83 16.35
C GLY A 13 -2.13 -2.40 17.71
N GLY A 14 -1.36 -3.28 18.35
CA GLY A 14 -0.82 -3.03 19.69
C GLY A 14 0.46 -2.21 19.66
N VAL A 15 0.61 -1.28 20.61
CA VAL A 15 1.84 -0.50 20.79
C VAL A 15 2.67 -1.12 21.91
N ARG A 16 3.91 -1.55 21.60
CA ARG A 16 4.88 -1.96 22.61
C ARG A 16 5.58 -0.74 23.17
N LYS A 17 5.62 -0.64 24.51
CA LYS A 17 6.39 0.41 25.20
C LYS A 17 7.87 0.32 24.81
N ALA A 18 8.54 1.46 24.79
CA ALA A 18 9.99 1.50 24.61
C ALA A 18 10.68 0.89 25.84
N THR A 19 11.80 0.20 25.63
CA THR A 19 12.70 -0.29 26.66
C THR A 19 14.06 0.40 26.49
N LYS A 20 15.01 0.17 27.41
CA LYS A 20 16.39 0.68 27.28
C LYS A 20 17.06 0.24 25.97
N THR A 21 16.72 -0.95 25.48
CA THR A 21 17.31 -1.58 24.29
C THR A 21 16.51 -1.37 23.01
N PHE A 22 15.18 -1.21 23.11
CA PHE A 22 14.33 -1.14 21.93
C PHE A 22 13.39 0.04 21.96
N GLN A 23 13.27 0.70 20.82
CA GLN A 23 12.31 1.79 20.65
C GLN A 23 10.87 1.29 20.70
N ARG A 24 9.95 2.24 20.91
CA ARG A 24 8.51 2.01 20.82
C ARG A 24 8.19 1.47 19.43
N LEU A 25 7.41 0.39 19.39
CA LEU A 25 7.08 -0.31 18.15
C LEU A 25 5.58 -0.57 18.07
N VAL A 26 5.02 -0.46 16.86
CA VAL A 26 3.61 -0.77 16.61
C VAL A 26 3.53 -2.12 15.93
N ASN A 27 2.92 -3.10 16.60
CA ASN A 27 2.62 -4.41 16.03
C ASN A 27 1.35 -4.28 15.20
N ILE A 28 1.51 -4.19 13.88
CA ILE A 28 0.43 -3.94 12.94
C ILE A 28 -0.48 -5.17 12.83
N GLU A 29 -1.77 -4.98 13.10
CA GLU A 29 -2.83 -5.99 12.95
C GLU A 29 -3.67 -5.75 11.69
N PHE A 30 -3.75 -4.51 11.20
CA PHE A 30 -4.32 -4.22 9.89
C PHE A 30 -3.71 -2.95 9.27
N ILE A 31 -3.80 -2.85 7.95
CA ILE A 31 -3.43 -1.65 7.19
C ILE A 31 -4.58 -1.29 6.25
N ASN A 32 -5.16 -0.12 6.43
CA ASN A 32 -6.16 0.45 5.53
C ASN A 32 -5.51 1.51 4.63
N VAL A 33 -5.48 1.25 3.32
CA VAL A 33 -4.88 2.17 2.36
C VAL A 33 -5.90 3.22 1.93
N LEU A 34 -5.72 4.45 2.42
CA LEU A 34 -6.63 5.58 2.15
C LEU A 34 -6.29 6.27 0.83
N LYS A 35 -5.00 6.55 0.59
CA LYS A 35 -4.54 7.22 -0.64
C LYS A 35 -3.21 6.63 -1.11
N LEU A 36 -3.18 6.26 -2.38
CA LEU A 36 -1.96 5.85 -3.07
C LEU A 36 -1.38 7.02 -3.86
N LYS A 37 -0.10 7.26 -3.68
CA LYS A 37 0.67 8.19 -4.49
C LYS A 37 1.04 7.53 -5.81
N THR A 38 0.99 8.33 -6.88
CA THR A 38 1.41 7.88 -8.21
C THR A 38 2.91 7.64 -8.21
N LYS A 39 3.32 6.44 -8.63
CA LYS A 39 4.74 6.11 -8.84
C LYS A 39 5.14 6.57 -10.23
N TYR A 40 6.20 7.37 -10.30
CA TYR A 40 6.78 7.82 -11.56
C TYR A 40 8.14 7.16 -11.76
N GLN A 41 8.51 6.93 -13.02
CA GLN A 41 9.84 6.49 -13.40
C GLN A 41 10.35 7.35 -14.55
N SER A 42 11.60 7.78 -14.44
CA SER A 42 12.31 8.46 -15.50
C SER A 42 13.01 7.42 -16.38
N ILE A 43 12.63 7.35 -17.65
CA ILE A 43 13.20 6.42 -18.62
C ILE A 43 13.83 7.19 -19.78
N ASN A 44 14.76 6.53 -20.48
CA ASN A 44 15.25 7.07 -21.75
C ASN A 44 14.08 7.18 -22.74
N PRO A 45 14.01 8.28 -23.51
CA PRO A 45 12.91 8.49 -24.44
C PRO A 45 12.88 7.40 -25.53
N PRO A 46 11.70 6.96 -25.95
CA PRO A 46 11.56 6.14 -27.15
C PRO A 46 11.77 7.00 -28.40
N CYS A 47 12.43 6.43 -29.41
CA CYS A 47 12.60 7.09 -30.71
C CYS A 47 11.22 7.25 -31.39
N LYS A 48 10.87 8.46 -31.84
CA LYS A 48 9.61 8.72 -32.56
C LYS A 48 9.48 7.93 -33.87
N LYS A 49 10.60 7.64 -34.55
CA LYS A 49 10.62 6.92 -35.83
C LYS A 49 10.53 5.41 -35.68
N CYS A 50 11.41 4.80 -34.86
CA CYS A 50 11.51 3.33 -34.77
C CYS A 50 11.05 2.74 -33.42
N LYS A 51 10.52 3.55 -32.51
CA LYS A 51 9.99 3.18 -31.18
C LYS A 51 10.98 2.51 -30.20
N LYS A 52 12.19 2.15 -30.63
CA LYS A 52 13.27 1.65 -29.76
C LYS A 52 13.69 2.70 -28.72
N ARG A 53 14.09 2.28 -27.52
CA ARG A 53 14.65 3.18 -26.50
C ARG A 53 15.99 3.76 -26.94
N MET A 54 16.15 5.06 -26.77
CA MET A 54 17.37 5.78 -27.11
C MET A 54 18.47 5.54 -26.05
N LYS A 55 19.73 5.68 -26.44
CA LYS A 55 20.90 5.59 -25.54
C LYS A 55 21.36 6.99 -25.16
N SER A 56 21.98 7.14 -23.99
CA SER A 56 22.56 8.43 -23.59
C SER A 56 23.79 8.73 -24.43
N LYS A 57 24.00 10.01 -24.77
CA LYS A 57 25.22 10.49 -25.42
C LYS A 57 26.33 10.92 -24.43
N GLY A 58 26.09 10.80 -23.13
CA GLY A 58 26.97 11.34 -22.09
C GLY A 58 26.29 12.44 -21.28
N LYS A 59 26.99 12.93 -20.26
CA LYS A 59 26.49 13.96 -19.34
C LYS A 59 26.09 15.21 -20.14
N ASN A 60 24.86 15.69 -19.95
CA ASN A 60 24.29 16.87 -20.60
C ASN A 60 24.21 16.85 -22.13
N GLN A 61 24.50 15.73 -22.80
CA GLN A 61 24.45 15.62 -24.28
C GLN A 61 23.13 15.01 -24.81
N GLY A 62 22.19 14.69 -23.92
CA GLY A 62 20.89 14.11 -24.27
C GLY A 62 20.97 12.63 -24.69
N TYR A 63 20.11 12.24 -25.62
CA TYR A 63 19.88 10.87 -26.05
C TYR A 63 19.88 10.74 -27.57
N GLN A 64 20.40 9.63 -28.09
CA GLN A 64 20.41 9.32 -29.52
C GLN A 64 19.88 7.91 -29.79
N CYS A 65 19.11 7.79 -30.87
CA CYS A 65 18.69 6.50 -31.38
C CYS A 65 19.82 5.84 -32.17
N ILE A 66 20.22 4.64 -31.75
CA ILE A 66 21.23 3.84 -32.46
C ILE A 66 20.82 3.43 -33.88
N LYS A 67 19.51 3.30 -34.16
CA LYS A 67 19.02 2.84 -35.46
C LYS A 67 18.79 3.98 -36.46
N CYS A 68 18.29 5.12 -35.98
CA CYS A 68 17.82 6.22 -36.84
C CYS A 68 18.63 7.51 -36.72
N GLY A 69 19.59 7.58 -35.79
CA GLY A 69 20.38 8.79 -35.53
C GLY A 69 19.61 9.96 -34.89
N SER A 70 18.28 9.87 -34.74
CA SER A 70 17.46 10.92 -34.12
C SER A 70 17.92 11.23 -32.70
N LYS A 71 17.77 12.49 -32.30
CA LYS A 71 18.22 13.02 -31.00
C LYS A 71 17.03 13.44 -30.14
N SER A 72 17.21 13.39 -28.83
CA SER A 72 16.25 13.89 -27.85
C SER A 72 17.00 14.49 -26.67
N SER A 73 16.51 15.62 -26.13
CA SER A 73 17.19 16.37 -25.08
C SER A 73 16.98 15.78 -23.68
N SER A 74 15.78 15.26 -23.39
CA SER A 74 15.36 14.93 -22.02
C SER A 74 14.84 13.50 -21.85
N LYS A 75 14.85 13.02 -20.61
CA LYS A 75 14.21 11.74 -20.24
C LYS A 75 12.69 11.88 -20.31
N LYS A 76 12.03 10.75 -20.59
CA LYS A 76 10.57 10.66 -20.51
C LYS A 76 10.16 10.19 -19.12
N ILE A 77 9.24 10.91 -18.49
CA ILE A 77 8.62 10.48 -17.23
C ILE A 77 7.38 9.64 -17.56
N ILE A 78 7.29 8.45 -16.98
CA ILE A 78 6.13 7.56 -17.13
C ILE A 78 5.49 7.28 -15.77
N LYS A 79 4.17 7.12 -15.76
CA LYS A 79 3.43 6.58 -14.60
C LYS A 79 3.60 5.06 -14.58
N LEU A 80 3.99 4.52 -13.43
CA LEU A 80 4.06 3.08 -13.20
C LEU A 80 2.80 2.61 -12.46
N PRO A 81 2.21 1.47 -12.87
CA PRO A 81 1.13 0.86 -12.11
C PRO A 81 1.63 0.44 -10.73
N ARG A 82 0.73 0.51 -9.73
CA ARG A 82 0.99 0.06 -8.36
C ARG A 82 0.40 -1.35 -8.20
N LEU A 83 1.14 -2.24 -7.54
CA LEU A 83 0.68 -3.60 -7.20
C LEU A 83 -0.21 -3.63 -5.94
N ILE A 84 -0.42 -2.48 -5.31
CA ILE A 84 -1.27 -2.33 -4.13
C ILE A 84 -2.52 -1.53 -4.50
N SER A 85 -3.63 -1.84 -3.85
CA SER A 85 -4.92 -1.21 -4.06
C SER A 85 -5.36 -0.46 -2.80
N LYS A 86 -6.36 0.42 -2.95
CA LYS A 86 -6.95 1.18 -1.84
C LYS A 86 -7.96 0.31 -1.09
N THR A 87 -7.47 -0.58 -0.26
CA THR A 87 -8.29 -1.54 0.49
C THR A 87 -7.75 -1.75 1.90
N LEU A 88 -8.55 -2.44 2.71
CA LEU A 88 -8.12 -2.95 4.01
C LEU A 88 -7.40 -4.29 3.84
N TYR A 89 -6.15 -4.31 4.28
CA TYR A 89 -5.31 -5.48 4.38
C TYR A 89 -5.30 -5.98 5.82
N ILE A 90 -5.68 -7.24 5.99
CA ILE A 90 -5.66 -7.96 7.26
C ILE A 90 -4.73 -9.17 7.07
N PRO A 91 -3.93 -9.56 8.06
CA PRO A 91 -3.08 -10.74 7.99
C PRO A 91 -3.91 -12.03 7.76
N THR A 92 -3.22 -13.11 7.46
CA THR A 92 -3.80 -14.45 7.43
C THR A 92 -4.35 -14.83 8.81
N ILE A 93 -5.34 -15.73 8.85
CA ILE A 93 -6.02 -16.14 10.09
C ILE A 93 -5.03 -16.65 11.14
N SER A 94 -3.97 -17.36 10.71
CA SER A 94 -2.89 -17.85 11.58
C SER A 94 -2.14 -16.76 12.36
N ALA A 95 -2.18 -15.51 11.88
CA ALA A 95 -1.53 -14.37 12.51
C ALA A 95 -2.54 -13.38 13.13
N HIS A 96 -3.81 -13.75 13.22
CA HIS A 96 -4.81 -12.96 13.95
C HIS A 96 -4.55 -13.09 15.45
N ARG A 97 -4.71 -12.00 16.18
CA ARG A 97 -4.77 -12.03 17.64
C ARG A 97 -6.20 -12.32 18.08
N HIS A 98 -6.37 -12.73 19.32
CA HIS A 98 -7.69 -13.05 19.90
C HIS A 98 -8.71 -11.92 19.75
N LEU A 99 -8.26 -10.66 19.83
CA LEU A 99 -9.13 -9.49 19.71
C LEU A 99 -9.21 -8.91 18.29
N THR A 100 -8.45 -9.45 17.33
CA THR A 100 -8.49 -8.97 15.95
C THR A 100 -9.87 -9.25 15.36
N ARG A 101 -10.55 -8.18 14.91
CA ARG A 101 -11.87 -8.32 14.30
C ARG A 101 -11.74 -9.06 12.96
N PRO A 102 -12.40 -10.23 12.79
CA PRO A 102 -12.26 -11.02 11.59
C PRO A 102 -12.91 -10.32 10.38
N LYS A 103 -12.41 -10.62 9.18
CA LYS A 103 -12.84 -9.96 7.93
C LYS A 103 -14.35 -10.05 7.70
N GLN A 104 -14.97 -11.18 8.08
CA GLN A 104 -16.41 -11.40 7.95
C GLN A 104 -17.25 -10.39 8.74
N ARG A 105 -16.72 -9.81 9.83
CA ARG A 105 -17.44 -8.89 10.74
C ARG A 105 -17.18 -7.41 10.49
N LEU A 106 -16.39 -7.05 9.49
CA LEU A 106 -15.98 -5.64 9.27
C LEU A 106 -17.16 -4.70 8.96
N ARG A 107 -18.24 -5.22 8.37
CA ARG A 107 -19.45 -4.45 8.03
C ARG A 107 -20.58 -4.61 9.06
N THR A 108 -20.31 -5.28 10.17
CA THR A 108 -21.31 -5.54 11.20
C THR A 108 -21.09 -4.58 12.36
N ILE A 109 -22.16 -3.90 12.78
CA ILE A 109 -22.17 -3.12 14.02
C ILE A 109 -22.59 -4.06 15.14
N ASN A 110 -21.86 -4.08 16.26
CA ASN A 110 -22.29 -4.85 17.41
C ASN A 110 -23.54 -4.16 17.99
N GLN A 111 -24.64 -4.89 18.09
CA GLN A 111 -25.82 -4.37 18.79
C GLN A 111 -25.46 -4.15 20.26
N LYS A 112 -25.80 -2.97 20.78
CA LYS A 112 -25.72 -2.70 22.22
C LYS A 112 -26.93 -3.37 22.86
N ASN A 113 -26.84 -4.67 23.11
CA ASN A 113 -27.86 -5.32 23.93
C ASN A 113 -27.69 -4.79 25.35
N GLN A 114 -28.64 -3.99 25.83
CA GLN A 114 -28.78 -3.76 27.26
C GLN A 114 -29.16 -5.09 27.88
N PHE A 115 -28.26 -5.67 28.66
CA PHE A 115 -28.53 -6.88 29.41
C PHE A 115 -29.70 -6.58 30.35
N SER A 116 -30.88 -7.07 30.01
CA SER A 116 -32.09 -6.92 30.81
C SER A 116 -32.38 -8.24 31.49
N LYS A 117 -32.64 -8.20 32.80
CA LYS A 117 -33.10 -9.36 33.58
C LYS A 117 -34.42 -9.96 33.04
N LYS A 118 -35.14 -9.25 32.16
CA LYS A 118 -36.40 -9.71 31.54
C LYS A 118 -36.19 -10.57 30.30
N ILE A 119 -34.98 -10.66 29.76
CA ILE A 119 -34.67 -11.52 28.62
C ILE A 119 -34.53 -12.94 29.19
N GLN A 120 -35.38 -13.89 28.79
CA GLN A 120 -35.17 -15.30 29.09
C GLN A 120 -34.12 -15.85 28.13
N TRP A 121 -32.92 -16.16 28.66
CA TRP A 121 -31.79 -16.68 27.86
C TRP A 121 -31.83 -18.19 27.68
N ILE A 122 -32.57 -18.87 28.55
CA ILE A 122 -32.75 -20.32 28.57
C ILE A 122 -34.25 -20.53 28.76
N THR A 123 -34.91 -21.03 27.74
CA THR A 123 -36.19 -21.72 27.93
C THR A 123 -35.82 -23.14 28.36
N SER A 124 -36.08 -23.49 29.62
CA SER A 124 -35.93 -24.87 30.07
C SER A 124 -36.71 -25.80 29.11
N PHE A 125 -36.04 -26.85 28.64
CA PHE A 125 -36.64 -27.91 27.81
C PHE A 125 -37.62 -28.74 28.63
#